data_AF-A0A8H3U8G6-F1
#
_entry.id   AF-A0A8H3U8G6-F1
#
_cell.length_a   1.000
_cell.length_b   1.000
_cell.length_c   1.000
_cell.angle_alpha   90.00
_cell.angle_beta   90.00
_cell.angle_gamma   90.00
#
_symmetry.space_group_name_H-M   'P 1'
#
loop_
_entity.id
_entity.type
_entity.pdbx_description
1 polymer ?
#
loop_
_entity_poly.entity_id
_entity_poly.type
_entity_poly.pdbx_seq_one_letter_code
_entity_poly.pdbx_strand_id
1 'polypeptide(L)'
;MAPVPTLKSEKERKARQLIEFANSIPDRISGPTTDRSLVADLQEHVQTLPMQAPSARVAEFNTKGTELWNLSTRLSRSDDAPQQRLLYLLRAFAFGLLDCAQLRRSISSANCVRLLKVAFKAAKFCINSDALEHALKVLERVASYLEEFDKIDEELSPEDIALRAKLKSEYHILRTTLNITIAHIAADPDSAEELADTLYEIGKDLFAKKQYETAARWLGRAYDVLSEQEQEVLSNSAIELRLAIMQQLTKALILTRTPESLGKGRVMLAFIDM
;
A
#
# COMPACT_ATOMS: atom_id res chain seq x y z
N MET A 1 -46.46 14.05 -7.54
CA MET A 1 -45.35 13.70 -6.61
C MET A 1 -44.40 12.79 -7.38
N ALA A 2 -43.12 13.14 -7.50
CA ALA A 2 -42.14 12.25 -8.14
C ALA A 2 -41.96 10.99 -7.25
N PRO A 3 -41.89 9.78 -7.84
CA PRO A 3 -41.73 8.57 -7.06
C PRO A 3 -40.38 8.58 -6.34
N VAL A 4 -40.40 8.32 -5.03
CA VAL A 4 -39.19 8.21 -4.19
C VAL A 4 -38.35 7.04 -4.70
N PRO A 5 -37.05 7.23 -5.02
CA PRO A 5 -36.18 6.15 -5.48
C PRO A 5 -36.13 5.00 -4.46
N THR A 6 -36.27 3.77 -4.93
CA THR A 6 -36.06 2.59 -4.07
C THR A 6 -34.56 2.32 -3.91
N LEU A 7 -34.13 1.78 -2.76
CA LEU A 7 -32.71 1.41 -2.51
C LEU A 7 -32.08 0.57 -3.63
N LYS A 8 -32.87 -0.29 -4.29
CA LYS A 8 -32.42 -1.10 -5.43
C LYS A 8 -32.11 -0.24 -6.66
N SER A 9 -32.92 0.79 -6.93
CA SER A 9 -32.72 1.73 -8.03
C SER A 9 -31.49 2.62 -7.81
N GLU A 10 -31.23 3.04 -6.57
CA GLU A 10 -30.05 3.84 -6.23
C GLU A 10 -28.75 3.05 -6.37
N LYS A 11 -28.74 1.79 -5.91
CA LYS A 11 -27.60 0.88 -6.05
C LYS A 11 -27.26 0.62 -7.52
N GLU A 12 -28.28 0.40 -8.35
CA GLU A 12 -28.10 0.22 -9.80
C GLU A 12 -27.59 1.50 -10.47
N ARG A 13 -28.11 2.68 -10.08
CA ARG A 13 -27.62 3.97 -10.57
C ARG A 13 -26.14 4.18 -10.22
N LYS A 14 -25.76 3.97 -8.95
CA LYS A 14 -24.37 4.11 -8.50
C LYS A 14 -23.44 3.13 -9.22
N ALA A 15 -23.89 1.89 -9.44
CA ALA A 15 -23.13 0.90 -10.20
C ALA A 15 -22.86 1.34 -11.65
N ARG A 16 -23.87 1.91 -12.33
CA ARG A 16 -23.71 2.46 -13.68
C ARG A 16 -22.71 3.61 -13.72
N GLN A 17 -22.83 4.56 -12.79
CA GLN A 17 -21.93 5.71 -12.70
C GLN A 17 -20.47 5.28 -12.54
N LEU A 18 -20.20 4.28 -11.68
CA LEU A 18 -18.84 3.75 -11.48
C LEU A 18 -18.28 3.11 -12.75
N ILE A 19 -19.09 2.37 -13.50
CA ILE A 19 -18.68 1.73 -14.74
C ILE A 19 -18.47 2.75 -15.86
N GLU A 20 -19.38 3.72 -16.01
CA GLU A 20 -19.25 4.83 -16.96
C GLU A 20 -17.95 5.60 -16.71
N PHE A 21 -17.69 5.93 -15.45
CA PHE A 21 -16.43 6.54 -15.04
C PHE A 21 -15.23 5.65 -15.39
N ALA A 22 -15.27 4.36 -15.03
CA ALA A 22 -14.20 3.41 -15.33
C ALA A 22 -13.89 3.31 -16.84
N ASN A 23 -14.92 3.38 -17.69
CA ASN A 23 -14.78 3.38 -19.14
C ASN A 23 -14.12 4.66 -19.68
N SER A 24 -14.30 5.80 -19.03
CA SER A 24 -13.71 7.08 -19.45
C SER A 24 -12.22 7.20 -19.14
N ILE A 25 -11.71 6.47 -18.13
CA ILE A 25 -10.34 6.65 -17.62
C ILE A 25 -9.25 6.48 -18.70
N PRO A 26 -9.26 5.44 -19.57
CA PRO A 26 -8.20 5.26 -20.56
C PRO A 26 -8.05 6.47 -21.51
N ASP A 27 -9.17 7.02 -21.95
CA ASP A 27 -9.21 8.18 -22.86
C ASP A 27 -8.81 9.47 -22.14
N ARG A 28 -9.16 9.61 -20.85
CA ARG A 28 -8.77 10.77 -20.04
C ARG A 28 -7.27 10.78 -19.71
N ILE A 29 -6.63 9.62 -19.67
CA ILE A 29 -5.18 9.48 -19.45
C ILE A 29 -4.40 9.66 -20.77
N SER A 30 -4.89 9.07 -21.86
CA SER A 30 -4.17 9.00 -23.15
C SER A 30 -4.63 10.06 -24.15
N GLY A 31 -5.61 10.88 -23.78
CA GLY A 31 -6.22 11.88 -24.62
C GLY A 31 -5.28 13.03 -24.97
N PRO A 32 -5.63 13.84 -25.99
CA PRO A 32 -4.78 14.93 -26.49
C PRO A 32 -4.59 16.07 -25.49
N THR A 33 -5.42 16.13 -24.44
CA THR A 33 -5.36 17.14 -23.38
C THR A 33 -5.24 16.46 -22.02
N THR A 34 -4.30 16.93 -21.19
CA THR A 34 -4.18 16.48 -19.80
C THR A 34 -5.46 16.81 -19.02
N ASP A 35 -6.20 15.78 -18.64
CA ASP A 35 -7.36 15.93 -17.78
C ASP A 35 -6.91 16.24 -16.34
N ARG A 36 -7.15 17.47 -15.90
CA ARG A 36 -6.76 17.94 -14.57
C ARG A 36 -7.74 17.51 -13.46
N SER A 37 -8.97 17.11 -13.78
CA SER A 37 -9.97 16.70 -12.78
C SER A 37 -9.93 15.20 -12.48
N LEU A 38 -9.30 14.38 -13.33
CA LEU A 38 -9.26 12.92 -13.19
C LEU A 38 -8.78 12.45 -11.80
N VAL A 39 -7.78 13.12 -11.23
CA VAL A 39 -7.28 12.81 -9.88
C VAL A 39 -8.35 13.07 -8.81
N ALA A 40 -9.08 14.17 -8.91
CA ALA A 40 -10.13 14.52 -7.96
C ALA A 40 -11.31 13.54 -8.07
N ASP A 41 -11.74 13.24 -9.30
CA ASP A 41 -12.84 12.31 -9.57
C ASP A 41 -12.49 10.89 -9.08
N LEU A 42 -11.25 10.43 -9.32
CA LEU A 42 -10.76 9.14 -8.80
C LEU A 42 -10.81 9.11 -7.27
N GLN A 43 -10.36 10.18 -6.60
CA GLN A 43 -10.36 10.26 -5.15
C GLN A 43 -11.78 10.18 -4.59
N GLU A 44 -12.74 10.92 -5.18
CA GLU A 44 -14.15 10.85 -4.81
C GLU A 44 -14.69 9.42 -4.96
N HIS A 45 -14.48 8.80 -6.12
CA HIS A 45 -14.98 7.46 -6.37
C HIS A 45 -14.35 6.41 -5.45
N VAL A 46 -13.04 6.47 -5.19
CA VAL A 46 -12.36 5.57 -4.24
C VAL A 46 -12.95 5.69 -2.84
N GLN A 47 -13.32 6.90 -2.40
CA GLN A 47 -13.97 7.09 -1.11
C GLN A 47 -15.33 6.39 -1.00
N THR A 48 -16.09 6.35 -2.10
CA THR A 48 -17.42 5.71 -2.13
C THR A 48 -17.40 4.17 -2.26
N LEU A 49 -16.22 3.57 -2.45
CA LEU A 49 -16.01 2.13 -2.56
C LEU A 49 -15.51 1.53 -1.23
N PRO A 50 -15.76 0.23 -0.96
CA PRO A 50 -16.50 -0.69 -1.82
C PRO A 50 -18.03 -0.64 -1.60
N MET A 51 -18.76 -0.97 -2.66
CA MET A 51 -20.20 -1.28 -2.60
C MET A 51 -20.44 -2.69 -3.15
N GLN A 52 -21.55 -3.34 -2.81
CA GLN A 52 -21.86 -4.60 -3.47
C GLN A 52 -22.30 -4.35 -4.92
N ALA A 53 -21.65 -4.93 -5.93
CA ALA A 53 -22.15 -4.82 -7.30
C ALA A 53 -23.53 -5.51 -7.43
N PRO A 54 -24.46 -4.97 -8.23
CA PRO A 54 -25.64 -5.72 -8.68
C PRO A 54 -25.21 -7.00 -9.39
N SER A 55 -25.89 -8.13 -9.14
CA SER A 55 -25.51 -9.44 -9.70
C SER A 55 -25.35 -9.42 -11.22
N ALA A 56 -26.19 -8.65 -11.93
CA ALA A 56 -26.14 -8.49 -13.37
C ALA A 56 -24.88 -7.78 -13.90
N ARG A 57 -24.14 -7.06 -13.03
CA ARG A 57 -22.96 -6.26 -13.39
C ARG A 57 -21.66 -6.80 -12.81
N VAL A 58 -21.69 -7.91 -12.06
CA VAL A 58 -20.49 -8.51 -11.45
C VAL A 58 -19.39 -8.76 -12.49
N ALA A 59 -19.76 -9.30 -13.67
CA ALA A 59 -18.82 -9.53 -14.75
C ALA A 59 -18.18 -8.23 -15.26
N GLU A 60 -18.99 -7.18 -15.43
CA GLU A 60 -18.55 -5.86 -15.90
C GLU A 60 -17.54 -5.21 -14.92
N PHE A 61 -17.83 -5.27 -13.62
CA PHE A 61 -16.91 -4.80 -12.58
C PHE A 61 -15.59 -5.58 -12.57
N ASN A 62 -15.65 -6.92 -12.71
CA ASN A 62 -14.45 -7.76 -12.77
C ASN A 62 -13.57 -7.42 -13.98
N THR A 63 -14.18 -7.29 -15.15
CA THR A 63 -13.48 -6.94 -16.39
C THR A 63 -12.84 -5.57 -16.27
N LYS A 64 -13.61 -4.54 -15.87
CA LYS A 64 -13.11 -3.17 -15.77
C LYS A 64 -12.05 -3.00 -14.69
N GLY A 65 -12.24 -3.60 -13.52
CA GLY A 65 -11.23 -3.61 -12.46
C GLY A 65 -9.91 -4.23 -12.93
N THR A 66 -9.97 -5.33 -13.70
CA THR A 66 -8.78 -5.99 -14.25
C THR A 66 -8.10 -5.15 -15.34
N GLU A 67 -8.87 -4.57 -16.26
CA GLU A 67 -8.35 -3.68 -17.31
C GLU A 67 -7.60 -2.48 -16.73
N LEU A 68 -8.21 -1.79 -15.76
CA LEU A 68 -7.62 -0.62 -15.10
C LEU A 68 -6.40 -0.99 -14.25
N TRP A 69 -6.42 -2.15 -13.58
CA TRP A 69 -5.26 -2.66 -12.87
C TRP A 69 -4.07 -2.85 -13.81
N ASN A 70 -4.31 -3.49 -14.96
CA ASN A 70 -3.29 -3.72 -15.97
C ASN A 70 -2.80 -2.39 -16.59
N LEU A 71 -3.71 -1.44 -16.84
CA LEU A 71 -3.37 -0.10 -17.29
C LEU A 71 -2.44 0.62 -16.29
N SER A 72 -2.76 0.62 -15.00
CA SER A 72 -1.91 1.24 -13.97
C SER A 72 -0.51 0.60 -13.91
N THR A 73 -0.43 -0.70 -14.16
CA THR A 73 0.84 -1.44 -14.17
C THR A 73 1.70 -1.08 -15.37
N ARG A 74 1.08 -0.88 -16.55
CA ARG A 74 1.79 -0.41 -17.75
C ARG A 74 2.27 1.04 -17.57
N LEU A 75 1.40 1.93 -17.09
CA LEU A 75 1.72 3.34 -16.86
C LEU A 75 2.83 3.54 -15.82
N SER A 76 2.91 2.70 -14.79
CA SER A 76 4.00 2.81 -13.82
C SER A 76 5.36 2.34 -14.34
N ARG A 77 5.41 1.72 -15.52
CA ARG A 77 6.63 1.18 -16.14
C ARG A 77 7.09 2.01 -17.35
N SER A 78 6.31 2.99 -17.78
CA SER A 78 6.71 3.89 -18.86
C SER A 78 7.70 4.92 -18.36
N ASP A 79 8.59 5.37 -19.24
CA ASP A 79 9.57 6.41 -18.92
C ASP A 79 8.89 7.76 -18.58
N ASP A 80 7.75 8.04 -19.22
CA ASP A 80 6.86 9.17 -18.90
C ASP A 80 5.76 8.76 -17.90
N ALA A 81 6.14 8.09 -16.81
CA ALA A 81 5.18 7.63 -15.81
C ALA A 81 4.32 8.81 -15.31
N PRO A 82 2.98 8.66 -15.28
CA PRO A 82 2.10 9.69 -14.72
C PRO A 82 2.42 9.95 -13.25
N GLN A 83 1.91 11.07 -12.75
CA GLN A 83 2.04 11.45 -11.33
C GLN A 83 1.72 10.26 -10.41
N GLN A 84 2.56 10.03 -9.42
CA GLN A 84 2.42 8.92 -8.46
C GLN A 84 1.03 8.88 -7.81
N ARG A 85 0.44 10.07 -7.59
CA ARG A 85 -0.93 10.25 -7.11
C ARG A 85 -1.99 9.61 -7.99
N LEU A 86 -1.91 9.82 -9.30
CA LEU A 86 -2.81 9.18 -10.25
C LEU A 86 -2.68 7.65 -10.18
N LEU A 87 -1.45 7.15 -10.11
CA LEU A 87 -1.17 5.71 -10.11
C LEU A 87 -1.72 4.99 -8.87
N TYR A 88 -1.54 5.55 -7.66
CA TYR A 88 -2.06 4.90 -6.46
C TYR A 88 -3.60 4.95 -6.41
N LEU A 89 -4.20 6.07 -6.82
CA LEU A 89 -5.66 6.21 -6.88
C LEU A 89 -6.27 5.24 -7.90
N LEU A 90 -5.66 5.12 -9.08
CA LEU A 90 -6.11 4.19 -10.11
C LEU A 90 -6.02 2.74 -9.63
N ARG A 91 -4.97 2.38 -8.89
CA ARG A 91 -4.83 1.03 -8.29
C ARG A 91 -5.87 0.77 -7.19
N ALA A 92 -6.10 1.74 -6.31
CA ALA A 92 -7.13 1.66 -5.27
C ALA A 92 -8.53 1.54 -5.89
N PHE A 93 -8.82 2.31 -6.93
CA PHE A 93 -10.09 2.26 -7.66
C PHE A 93 -10.28 0.93 -8.38
N ALA A 94 -9.27 0.46 -9.12
CA ALA A 94 -9.28 -0.85 -9.78
C ALA A 94 -9.53 -2.00 -8.79
N PHE A 95 -8.83 -2.01 -7.66
CA PHE A 95 -9.08 -2.96 -6.58
C PHE A 95 -10.50 -2.84 -6.03
N GLY A 96 -10.99 -1.62 -5.80
CA GLY A 96 -12.36 -1.38 -5.33
C GLY A 96 -13.42 -1.95 -6.27
N LEU A 97 -13.24 -1.85 -7.60
CA LEU A 97 -14.14 -2.48 -8.57
C LEU A 97 -14.11 -4.01 -8.49
N LEU A 98 -12.91 -4.60 -8.37
CA LEU A 98 -12.75 -6.05 -8.20
C LEU A 98 -13.40 -6.56 -6.90
N ASP A 99 -13.28 -5.77 -5.82
CA ASP A 99 -13.90 -6.04 -4.54
C ASP A 99 -15.43 -5.95 -4.62
N CYS A 100 -15.97 -4.94 -5.32
CA CYS A 100 -17.41 -4.82 -5.56
C CYS A 100 -17.99 -6.02 -6.31
N ALA A 101 -17.21 -6.59 -7.23
CA ALA A 101 -17.58 -7.76 -8.00
C ALA A 101 -17.65 -9.06 -7.16
N GLN A 102 -17.16 -9.05 -5.91
CA GLN A 102 -17.23 -10.22 -5.07
C GLN A 102 -18.60 -10.37 -4.43
N LEU A 103 -19.23 -11.52 -4.66
CA LEU A 103 -20.42 -11.93 -3.94
C LEU A 103 -19.99 -12.42 -2.56
N ARG A 104 -20.36 -11.69 -1.50
CA ARG A 104 -19.99 -12.01 -0.10
C ARG A 104 -20.39 -13.41 0.39
N ARG A 105 -21.13 -14.19 -0.40
CA ARG A 105 -21.63 -15.52 -0.03
C ARG A 105 -20.93 -16.69 -0.73
N SER A 106 -20.06 -16.47 -1.71
CA SER A 106 -19.38 -17.57 -2.42
C SER A 106 -18.07 -17.12 -3.07
N ILE A 107 -17.14 -16.57 -2.28
CA ILE A 107 -15.79 -16.37 -2.80
C ILE A 107 -15.11 -17.73 -2.84
N SER A 108 -14.67 -18.17 -4.03
CA SER A 108 -13.84 -19.37 -4.12
C SER A 108 -12.46 -19.08 -3.53
N SER A 109 -11.81 -20.09 -2.99
CA SER A 109 -10.43 -19.99 -2.46
C SER A 109 -9.48 -19.32 -3.47
N ALA A 110 -9.53 -19.75 -4.74
CA ALA A 110 -8.73 -19.17 -5.83
C ALA A 110 -9.01 -17.67 -6.07
N ASN A 111 -10.27 -17.25 -6.02
CA ASN A 111 -10.63 -15.84 -6.20
C ASN A 111 -10.18 -14.99 -5.00
N CYS A 112 -10.32 -15.51 -3.78
CA CYS A 112 -9.81 -14.84 -2.58
C CYS A 112 -8.29 -14.63 -2.67
N VAL A 113 -7.53 -15.67 -3.01
CA VAL A 113 -6.07 -15.59 -3.21
C VAL A 113 -5.71 -14.54 -4.26
N ARG A 114 -6.40 -14.51 -5.39
CA ARG A 114 -6.16 -13.51 -6.46
C ARG A 114 -6.36 -12.09 -5.95
N LEU A 115 -7.44 -11.84 -5.22
CA LEU A 115 -7.76 -10.52 -4.68
C LEU A 115 -6.79 -10.08 -3.60
N LEU A 116 -6.42 -10.98 -2.68
CA LEU A 116 -5.42 -10.72 -1.66
C LEU A 116 -4.10 -10.27 -2.31
N LYS A 117 -3.64 -10.98 -3.35
CA LYS A 117 -2.43 -10.60 -4.10
C LYS A 117 -2.54 -9.22 -4.76
N VAL A 118 -3.70 -8.87 -5.31
CA VAL A 118 -3.94 -7.55 -5.91
C VAL A 118 -3.96 -6.48 -4.82
N ALA A 119 -4.66 -6.73 -3.72
CA ALA A 119 -4.78 -5.82 -2.59
C ALA A 119 -3.42 -5.54 -1.93
N PHE A 120 -2.60 -6.57 -1.71
CA PHE A 120 -1.25 -6.40 -1.17
C PHE A 120 -0.38 -5.52 -2.06
N LYS A 121 -0.43 -5.72 -3.38
CA LYS A 121 0.28 -4.85 -4.32
C LYS A 121 -0.23 -3.41 -4.28
N ALA A 122 -1.54 -3.22 -4.15
CA ALA A 122 -2.14 -1.89 -4.05
C ALA A 122 -1.72 -1.19 -2.75
N ALA A 123 -1.89 -1.86 -1.59
CA ALA A 123 -1.51 -1.35 -0.28
C ALA A 123 -0.02 -1.02 -0.21
N LYS A 124 0.85 -1.92 -0.68
CA LYS A 124 2.29 -1.68 -0.74
C LYS A 124 2.63 -0.46 -1.61
N PHE A 125 1.96 -0.29 -2.75
CA PHE A 125 2.16 0.88 -3.60
C PHE A 125 1.71 2.18 -2.91
N CYS A 126 0.57 2.17 -2.21
CA CYS A 126 0.08 3.31 -1.44
C CYS A 126 1.04 3.67 -0.29
N ILE A 127 1.53 2.69 0.48
CA ILE A 127 2.51 2.91 1.56
C ILE A 127 3.78 3.54 1.00
N ASN A 128 4.31 3.02 -0.11
CA ASN A 128 5.51 3.57 -0.75
C ASN A 128 5.29 4.94 -1.42
N SER A 129 4.04 5.42 -1.46
CA SER A 129 3.65 6.71 -2.05
C SER A 129 3.08 7.67 -1.01
N ASP A 130 3.27 7.38 0.28
CA ASP A 130 2.75 8.12 1.44
C ASP A 130 1.22 8.34 1.43
N ALA A 131 0.49 7.52 0.66
CA ALA A 131 -0.96 7.53 0.58
C ALA A 131 -1.56 6.64 1.68
N LEU A 132 -1.26 6.94 2.95
CA LEU A 132 -1.51 6.05 4.08
C LEU A 132 -2.99 5.76 4.32
N GLU A 133 -3.87 6.74 4.14
CA GLU A 133 -5.34 6.56 4.24
C GLU A 133 -5.84 5.50 3.24
N HIS A 134 -5.32 5.53 2.02
CA HIS A 134 -5.69 4.57 0.97
C HIS A 134 -5.11 3.18 1.26
N ALA A 135 -3.89 3.11 1.79
CA ALA A 135 -3.30 1.86 2.25
C ALA A 135 -4.12 1.23 3.38
N LEU A 136 -4.54 2.04 4.36
CA LEU A 136 -5.36 1.62 5.49
C LEU A 136 -6.67 0.99 4.99
N LYS A 137 -7.38 1.70 4.12
CA LYS A 137 -8.65 1.25 3.54
C LYS A 137 -8.52 -0.08 2.79
N VAL A 138 -7.45 -0.26 2.01
CA VAL A 138 -7.18 -1.52 1.32
C VAL A 138 -6.90 -2.64 2.32
N LEU A 139 -6.09 -2.39 3.36
CA LEU A 139 -5.72 -3.41 4.36
C LEU A 139 -6.87 -3.80 5.30
N GLU A 140 -7.78 -2.88 5.62
CA GLU A 140 -9.04 -3.23 6.29
C GLU A 140 -9.85 -4.21 5.48
N ARG A 141 -9.90 -4.01 4.16
CA ARG A 141 -10.62 -4.93 3.29
C ARG A 141 -9.94 -6.30 3.20
N VAL A 142 -8.61 -6.32 3.16
CA VAL A 142 -7.82 -7.55 3.25
C VAL A 142 -8.11 -8.32 4.53
N ALA A 143 -8.21 -7.64 5.68
CA ALA A 143 -8.52 -8.29 6.95
C ALA A 143 -9.86 -9.05 6.87
N SER A 144 -10.91 -8.40 6.33
CA SER A 144 -12.19 -9.08 6.10
C SER A 144 -12.06 -10.28 5.16
N TYR A 145 -11.21 -10.19 4.12
CA TYR A 145 -11.00 -11.32 3.22
C TYR A 145 -10.31 -12.49 3.90
N LEU A 146 -9.32 -12.24 4.77
CA LEU A 146 -8.64 -13.30 5.52
C LEU A 146 -9.59 -13.98 6.51
N GLU A 147 -10.48 -13.22 7.16
CA GLU A 147 -11.52 -13.79 8.03
C GLU A 147 -12.48 -14.70 7.26
N GLU A 148 -12.94 -14.29 6.07
CA GLU A 148 -13.78 -15.15 5.23
C GLU A 148 -13.00 -16.34 4.66
N PHE A 149 -11.74 -16.14 4.32
CA PHE A 149 -10.85 -17.19 3.82
C PHE A 149 -10.61 -18.29 4.86
N ASP A 150 -10.58 -17.94 6.14
CA ASP A 150 -10.46 -18.89 7.25
C ASP A 150 -11.73 -19.70 7.49
N LYS A 151 -12.90 -19.19 7.10
CA LYS A 151 -14.20 -19.90 7.21
C LYS A 151 -14.43 -20.90 6.08
N ILE A 152 -13.60 -20.88 5.03
CA ILE A 152 -13.68 -21.86 3.94
C ILE A 152 -13.16 -23.20 4.46
N ASP A 153 -14.11 -24.05 4.87
CA ASP A 153 -13.92 -25.42 5.33
C ASP A 153 -13.70 -26.34 4.12
N GLU A 154 -12.45 -26.34 3.63
CA GLU A 154 -11.97 -27.22 2.56
C GLU A 154 -10.88 -28.11 3.16
N GLU A 155 -10.82 -29.39 2.78
CA GLU A 155 -9.63 -30.21 3.03
C GLU A 155 -8.46 -29.63 2.23
N LEU A 156 -7.62 -28.85 2.90
CA LEU A 156 -6.52 -28.15 2.25
C LEU A 156 -5.33 -29.07 2.03
N SER A 157 -4.73 -28.96 0.85
CA SER A 157 -3.40 -29.51 0.63
C SER A 157 -2.37 -28.82 1.54
N PRO A 158 -1.24 -29.47 1.86
CA PRO A 158 -0.13 -28.82 2.56
C PRO A 158 0.36 -27.54 1.88
N GLU A 159 0.30 -27.49 0.54
CA GLU A 159 0.64 -26.31 -0.25
C GLU A 159 -0.32 -25.15 -0.02
N ASP A 160 -1.62 -25.44 0.03
CA ASP A 160 -2.65 -24.44 0.31
C ASP A 160 -2.50 -23.87 1.72
N ILE A 161 -2.24 -24.72 2.72
CA ILE A 161 -1.96 -24.30 4.10
C ILE A 161 -0.77 -23.34 4.14
N ALA A 162 0.34 -23.71 3.50
CA ALA A 162 1.54 -22.87 3.43
C ALA A 162 1.25 -21.53 2.72
N LEU A 163 0.46 -21.55 1.63
CA LEU A 163 0.03 -20.36 0.93
C LEU A 163 -0.85 -19.47 1.81
N ARG A 164 -1.81 -20.03 2.56
CA ARG A 164 -2.66 -19.26 3.51
C ARG A 164 -1.79 -18.58 4.57
N ALA A 165 -0.85 -19.31 5.17
CA ALA A 165 0.07 -18.76 6.16
C ALA A 165 0.92 -17.61 5.59
N LYS A 166 1.42 -17.78 4.36
CA LYS A 166 2.18 -16.73 3.66
C LYS A 166 1.36 -15.47 3.44
N LEU A 167 0.10 -15.60 2.99
CA LEU A 167 -0.78 -14.45 2.76
C LEU A 167 -1.10 -13.71 4.08
N LYS A 168 -1.34 -14.44 5.17
CA LYS A 168 -1.51 -13.84 6.51
C LYS A 168 -0.25 -13.10 6.96
N SER A 169 0.92 -13.72 6.79
CA SER A 169 2.20 -13.07 7.12
C SER A 169 2.39 -11.78 6.32
N GLU A 170 2.12 -11.80 5.00
CA GLU A 170 2.22 -10.61 4.15
C GLU A 170 1.26 -9.49 4.60
N TYR A 171 0.04 -9.83 5.02
CA TYR A 171 -0.89 -8.87 5.63
C TYR A 171 -0.31 -8.23 6.89
N HIS A 172 0.18 -9.03 7.83
CA HIS A 172 0.75 -8.49 9.07
C HIS A 172 1.98 -7.62 8.81
N ILE A 173 2.86 -8.02 7.90
CA ILE A 173 4.02 -7.21 7.50
C ILE A 173 3.56 -5.84 6.98
N LEU A 174 2.60 -5.79 6.06
CA LEU A 174 2.10 -4.54 5.49
C LEU A 174 1.35 -3.68 6.52
N ARG A 175 0.55 -4.30 7.39
CA ARG A 175 -0.17 -3.60 8.47
C ARG A 175 0.80 -2.99 9.47
N THR A 176 1.81 -3.73 9.91
CA THR A 176 2.85 -3.21 10.81
C THR A 176 3.63 -2.09 10.14
N THR A 177 4.00 -2.25 8.87
CA THR A 177 4.69 -1.21 8.09
C THR A 177 3.87 0.09 8.04
N LEU A 178 2.57 -0.01 7.79
CA LEU A 178 1.65 1.14 7.76
C LEU A 178 1.54 1.81 9.13
N ASN A 179 1.29 1.04 10.19
CA ASN A 179 1.15 1.58 11.55
C ASN A 179 2.41 2.31 12.00
N ILE A 180 3.58 1.77 11.68
CA ILE A 180 4.88 2.41 11.94
C ILE A 180 5.00 3.72 11.17
N THR A 181 4.63 3.75 9.89
CA THR A 181 4.68 4.98 9.09
C THR A 181 3.69 6.03 9.60
N ILE A 182 2.52 5.63 10.11
CA ILE A 182 1.57 6.55 10.76
C ILE A 182 2.16 7.06 12.09
N ALA A 183 2.73 6.17 12.90
CA ALA A 183 3.35 6.53 14.17
C ALA A 183 4.50 7.52 13.98
N HIS A 184 5.34 7.32 12.96
CA HIS A 184 6.40 8.26 12.56
C HIS A 184 5.88 9.69 12.42
N ILE A 185 4.76 9.87 11.71
CA ILE A 185 4.20 11.20 11.40
C ILE A 185 3.55 11.85 12.64
N ALA A 186 3.04 11.04 13.56
CA ALA A 186 2.23 11.51 14.68
C ALA A 186 2.98 11.50 16.03
N ALA A 187 4.23 11.04 16.06
CA ALA A 187 4.99 10.87 17.29
C ALA A 187 5.40 12.22 17.90
N ASP A 188 5.09 12.39 19.18
CA ASP A 188 5.82 13.32 20.04
C ASP A 188 7.29 12.87 20.20
N PRO A 189 8.19 13.74 20.68
CA PRO A 189 9.61 13.41 20.78
C PRO A 189 9.92 12.10 21.51
N ASP A 190 9.28 11.83 22.65
CA ASP A 190 9.53 10.60 23.42
C ASP A 190 9.07 9.35 22.65
N SER A 191 7.88 9.42 22.05
CA SER A 191 7.36 8.34 21.20
C SER A 191 8.20 8.13 19.93
N ALA A 192 8.82 9.18 19.39
CA ALA A 192 9.69 9.12 18.22
C ALA A 192 11.00 8.40 18.56
N GLU A 193 11.55 8.62 19.76
CA GLU A 193 12.73 7.90 20.25
C GLU A 193 12.46 6.39 20.38
N GLU A 194 11.36 6.01 21.03
CA GLU A 194 10.98 4.60 21.21
C GLU A 194 10.69 3.91 19.86
N LEU A 195 10.05 4.63 18.94
CA LEU A 195 9.81 4.14 17.58
C LEU A 195 11.13 3.94 16.84
N ALA A 196 12.05 4.91 16.89
CA ALA A 196 13.34 4.82 16.24
C ALA A 196 14.18 3.65 16.79
N ASP A 197 14.16 3.41 18.11
CA ASP A 197 14.84 2.28 18.73
C ASP A 197 14.28 0.95 18.24
N THR A 198 12.94 0.81 18.23
CA THR A 198 12.27 -0.38 17.70
C THR A 198 12.64 -0.65 16.23
N LEU A 199 12.66 0.39 15.39
CA LEU A 199 13.03 0.27 13.97
C LEU A 199 14.50 -0.08 13.79
N TYR A 200 15.37 0.49 14.63
CA TYR A 200 16.79 0.17 14.67
C TYR A 200 17.02 -1.31 15.00
N GLU A 201 16.35 -1.83 16.03
CA GLU A 201 16.46 -3.24 16.42
C GLU A 201 16.01 -4.20 15.30
N ILE A 202 14.88 -3.91 14.64
CA ILE A 202 14.43 -4.67 13.46
C ILE A 202 15.49 -4.62 12.34
N GLY A 203 16.01 -3.44 12.05
CA GLY A 203 17.04 -3.22 11.04
C GLY A 203 18.33 -3.99 11.34
N LYS A 204 18.76 -3.97 12.61
CA LYS A 204 19.95 -4.67 13.12
C LYS A 204 19.82 -6.18 12.95
N ASP A 205 18.67 -6.75 13.30
CA ASP A 205 18.39 -8.18 13.15
C ASP A 205 18.39 -8.62 11.67
N LEU A 206 17.78 -7.83 10.79
CA LEU A 206 17.78 -8.09 9.35
C LEU A 206 19.18 -7.99 8.75
N PHE A 207 19.98 -7.04 9.23
CA PHE A 207 21.37 -6.89 8.84
C PHE A 207 22.20 -8.13 9.23
N ALA A 208 22.03 -8.63 10.45
CA ALA A 208 22.70 -9.85 10.92
C ALA A 208 22.33 -11.07 10.04
N LYS A 209 21.08 -11.12 9.55
CA LYS A 209 20.58 -12.14 8.61
C LYS A 209 21.00 -11.90 7.15
N LYS A 210 21.88 -10.93 6.88
CA LYS A 210 22.38 -10.54 5.55
C LYS A 210 21.31 -10.04 4.59
N GLN A 211 20.14 -9.63 5.09
CA GLN A 211 19.06 -9.06 4.27
C GLN A 211 19.27 -7.55 4.11
N TYR A 212 20.40 -7.16 3.50
CA TYR A 212 20.92 -5.79 3.54
C TYR A 212 19.97 -4.74 2.95
N GLU A 213 19.27 -5.06 1.85
CA GLU A 213 18.34 -4.12 1.23
C GLU A 213 17.14 -3.82 2.14
N THR A 214 16.58 -4.85 2.78
CA THR A 214 15.46 -4.67 3.71
C THR A 214 15.93 -4.00 5.00
N ALA A 215 17.11 -4.37 5.50
CA ALA A 215 17.72 -3.72 6.66
C ALA A 215 17.92 -2.22 6.41
N ALA A 216 18.45 -1.83 5.25
CA ALA A 216 18.64 -0.42 4.88
C ALA A 216 17.32 0.36 4.86
N ARG A 217 16.21 -0.27 4.45
CA ARG A 217 14.89 0.40 4.49
C ARG A 217 14.39 0.65 5.92
N TRP A 218 14.55 -0.31 6.83
CA TRP A 218 14.15 -0.14 8.24
C TRP A 218 15.03 0.87 8.97
N LEU A 219 16.35 0.79 8.76
CA LEU A 219 17.31 1.73 9.34
C LEU A 219 17.15 3.15 8.77
N GLY A 220 16.81 3.28 7.49
CA GLY A 220 16.47 4.58 6.88
C GLY A 220 15.29 5.23 7.58
N ARG A 221 14.20 4.48 7.80
CA ARG A 221 13.04 4.98 8.54
C ARG A 221 13.40 5.40 9.97
N ALA A 222 14.17 4.57 10.68
CA ALA A 222 14.65 4.92 12.03
C ALA A 222 15.41 6.26 12.05
N TYR A 223 16.25 6.49 11.04
CA TYR A 223 16.99 7.74 10.89
C TYR A 223 16.07 8.92 10.59
N ASP A 224 15.10 8.74 9.70
CA ASP A 224 14.16 9.77 9.31
C ASP A 224 13.31 10.21 10.52
N VAL A 225 12.82 9.25 11.35
CA VAL A 225 12.03 9.53 12.57
C VAL A 225 12.78 10.53 13.47
N LEU A 226 14.06 10.27 13.77
CA LEU A 226 14.85 11.11 14.65
C LEU A 226 15.33 12.40 13.97
N SER A 227 15.49 12.39 12.64
CA SER A 227 15.99 13.56 11.90
C SER A 227 14.92 14.63 11.68
N GLU A 228 13.65 14.26 11.77
CA GLU A 228 12.51 15.18 11.71
C GLU A 228 12.22 15.89 13.04
N GLN A 229 12.77 15.38 14.16
CA GLN A 229 12.64 16.02 15.48
C GLN A 229 13.66 17.15 15.67
N GLU A 230 13.27 18.19 16.42
CA GLU A 230 14.20 19.23 16.84
C GLU A 230 15.25 18.65 17.81
N GLN A 231 16.54 18.82 17.49
CA GLN A 231 17.64 18.21 18.24
C GLN A 231 17.70 18.66 19.71
N GLU A 232 17.15 19.83 20.04
CA GLU A 232 17.10 20.39 21.40
C GLU A 232 16.07 19.68 22.29
N VAL A 233 15.13 18.95 21.69
CA VAL A 233 14.03 18.27 22.39
C VAL A 233 14.32 16.77 22.57
N LEU A 234 15.28 16.24 21.82
CA LEU A 234 15.72 14.84 21.93
C LEU A 234 16.60 14.62 23.15
N SER A 235 16.48 13.43 23.75
CA SER A 235 17.35 12.98 24.82
C SER A 235 18.78 12.74 24.32
N ASN A 236 19.74 12.76 25.24
CA ASN A 236 21.13 12.38 24.91
C ASN A 236 21.20 10.93 24.37
N SER A 237 20.34 10.04 24.85
CA SER A 237 20.25 8.65 24.39
C SER A 237 19.80 8.58 22.92
N ALA A 238 18.91 9.47 22.49
CA ALA A 238 18.47 9.54 21.10
C ALA A 238 19.55 10.06 20.16
N ILE A 239 20.41 10.97 20.61
CA ILE A 239 21.57 11.42 19.83
C ILE A 239 22.54 10.26 19.60
N GLU A 240 22.82 9.47 20.64
CA GLU A 240 23.66 8.27 20.54
C GLU A 240 23.01 7.20 19.62
N LEU A 241 21.71 6.96 19.77
CA LEU A 241 20.94 6.04 18.93
C LEU A 241 20.97 6.49 17.47
N ARG A 242 20.81 7.79 17.18
CA ARG A 242 20.90 8.34 15.82
C ARG A 242 22.26 8.02 15.20
N LEU A 243 23.35 8.23 15.94
CA LEU A 243 24.69 7.89 15.45
C LEU A 243 24.83 6.39 15.17
N ALA A 244 24.32 5.53 16.06
CA ALA A 244 24.32 4.07 15.85
C ALA A 244 23.53 3.66 14.59
N ILE A 245 22.34 4.25 14.39
CA ILE A 245 21.53 4.07 13.19
C ILE A 245 22.32 4.50 11.95
N MET A 246 22.94 5.67 11.95
CA MET A 246 23.72 6.19 10.81
C MET A 246 24.85 5.25 10.42
N GLN A 247 25.61 4.76 11.39
CA GLN A 247 26.71 3.81 11.17
C GLN A 247 26.21 2.49 10.58
N GLN A 248 25.12 1.94 11.12
CA GLN A 248 24.59 0.66 10.67
C GLN A 248 23.91 0.77 9.29
N LEU A 249 23.19 1.86 9.04
CA LEU A 249 22.56 2.16 7.74
C LEU A 249 23.63 2.29 6.66
N THR A 250 24.70 3.04 6.94
CA THR A 250 25.85 3.19 6.05
C THR A 250 26.43 1.83 5.65
N LYS A 251 26.68 0.95 6.61
CA LYS A 251 27.16 -0.42 6.36
C LYS A 251 26.17 -1.19 5.48
N ALA A 252 24.87 -1.11 5.77
CA ALA A 252 23.83 -1.79 5.00
C ALA A 252 23.79 -1.32 3.54
N LEU A 253 23.87 -0.01 3.31
CA LEU A 253 23.89 0.62 2.00
C LEU A 253 25.12 0.21 1.18
N ILE A 254 26.30 0.18 1.80
CA ILE A 254 27.54 -0.26 1.14
C ILE A 254 27.47 -1.74 0.75
N LEU A 255 26.96 -2.60 1.65
CA LEU A 255 26.84 -4.03 1.41
C LEU A 255 25.73 -4.40 0.41
N THR A 256 24.77 -3.51 0.17
CA THR A 256 23.73 -3.68 -0.86
C THR A 256 24.30 -3.57 -2.28
N ARG A 257 25.45 -2.87 -2.46
CA ARG A 257 26.23 -2.78 -3.71
C ARG A 257 25.48 -2.26 -4.95
N THR A 258 24.40 -1.50 -4.78
CA THR A 258 23.80 -0.77 -5.91
C THR A 258 24.48 0.59 -6.06
N PRO A 259 24.57 1.17 -7.28
CA PRO A 259 25.19 2.48 -7.47
C PRO A 259 24.53 3.57 -6.61
N GLU A 260 23.21 3.51 -6.48
CA GLU A 260 22.42 4.43 -5.66
C GLU A 260 22.70 4.24 -4.16
N SER A 261 22.75 2.99 -3.68
CA SER A 261 23.03 2.72 -2.26
C SER A 261 24.44 3.12 -1.88
N LEU A 262 25.41 2.90 -2.78
CA LEU A 262 26.81 3.30 -2.57
C LEU A 262 26.96 4.82 -2.54
N GLY A 263 26.23 5.55 -3.39
CA GLY A 263 26.20 7.02 -3.35
C GLY A 263 25.68 7.54 -2.01
N LYS A 264 24.51 7.05 -1.58
CA LYS A 264 23.90 7.41 -0.28
C LYS A 264 24.81 7.05 0.89
N GLY A 265 25.40 5.86 0.88
CA GLY A 265 26.32 5.41 1.94
C GLY A 265 27.58 6.29 2.06
N ARG A 266 28.14 6.77 0.94
CA ARG A 266 29.30 7.69 0.96
C ARG A 266 28.97 9.06 1.52
N VAL A 267 27.82 9.62 1.14
CA VAL A 267 27.35 10.89 1.70
C VAL A 267 27.17 10.74 3.21
N MET A 268 26.57 9.64 3.65
CA MET A 268 26.32 9.38 5.06
C MET A 268 27.61 9.18 5.86
N LEU A 269 28.64 8.50 5.31
CA LEU A 269 29.97 8.41 5.91
C LEU A 269 30.58 9.79 6.19
N ALA A 270 30.49 10.71 5.22
CA ALA A 270 31.07 12.05 5.36
C ALA A 270 30.43 12.87 6.49
N PHE A 271 29.17 12.59 6.85
CA PHE A 271 28.49 13.21 8.00
C PHE A 271 28.85 12.57 9.34
N ILE A 272 29.30 11.31 9.36
CA ILE A 272 29.71 10.60 10.59
C ILE A 272 31.16 10.97 10.96
N ASP A 273 32.00 11.29 9.98
CA ASP A 273 33.42 11.61 10.17
C ASP A 273 33.68 13.10 10.51
N MET A 274 32.65 13.94 10.61
CA MET A 274 32.70 15.34 11.08
C MET A 274 32.37 15.45 12.56
#